data_AF-A0A7J9THV4-F1
#
_entry.id   AF-A0A7J9THV4-F1
#
_cell.length_a   1.000
_cell.length_b   1.000
_cell.length_c   1.000
_cell.angle_alpha   90.00
_cell.angle_beta   90.00
_cell.angle_gamma   90.00
#
_symmetry.space_group_name_H-M   'P 1'
#
loop_
_entity.id
_entity.type
_entity.pdbx_description
1 polymer ?
#
loop_
_entity_poly.entity_id
_entity_poly.type
_entity_poly.pdbx_seq_one_letter_code
_entity_poly.pdbx_strand_id
1 'polypeptide(L)'
;MDPGKNPGVAVLENGPVSEVYHVPARDVPGLVRQILENYPGKDIAIRIGNGARLVRTRLINSIQDMGVNVEVVGEIGTSPSMGRGIHGSEMSDIIAAINIARLKGTSVGKQEVEPSMGEIKRIQEYSREYSKGKTTIPRDLARKVAKGKMTVEEAIEKHDNPT
;
A
#
# COMPACT_ATOMS: atom_id res chain seq x y z
N MET A 1 8.76 0.15 -1.72
CA MET A 1 7.53 0.06 -0.91
C MET A 1 7.17 -1.40 -0.74
N ASP A 2 7.00 -1.85 0.50
CA ASP A 2 6.44 -3.17 0.80
C ASP A 2 4.94 -3.05 1.07
N PRO A 3 4.06 -3.52 0.17
CA PRO A 3 2.62 -3.29 0.29
C PRO A 3 2.01 -4.13 1.42
N GLY A 4 1.08 -3.53 2.18
CA GLY A 4 0.41 -4.16 3.31
C GLY A 4 -0.66 -3.25 3.91
N LYS A 5 -1.20 -3.58 5.10
CA LYS A 5 -2.14 -2.69 5.81
C LYS A 5 -1.47 -1.34 6.13
N ASN A 6 -0.24 -1.43 6.63
CA ASN A 6 0.65 -0.30 6.86
C ASN A 6 1.93 -0.54 6.04
N PRO A 7 2.02 -0.06 4.79
CA PRO A 7 3.20 -0.29 3.97
C PRO A 7 4.48 0.28 4.57
N GLY A 8 5.56 -0.50 4.48
CA GLY A 8 6.92 0.03 4.62
C GLY A 8 7.31 0.84 3.38
N VAL A 9 7.84 2.03 3.58
CA VAL A 9 8.36 2.90 2.51
C VAL A 9 9.78 3.27 2.84
N ALA A 10 10.68 3.20 1.84
CA ALA A 10 12.07 3.60 1.96
C ALA A 10 12.42 4.49 0.78
N VAL A 11 13.08 5.61 1.06
CA VAL A 11 13.65 6.54 0.08
C VAL A 11 15.15 6.34 0.06
N LEU A 12 15.70 6.10 -1.13
CA LEU A 12 17.14 5.92 -1.32
C LEU A 12 17.64 7.01 -2.25
N GLU A 13 18.71 7.67 -1.86
CA GLU A 13 19.40 8.69 -2.66
C GLU A 13 20.77 8.17 -3.08
N ASN A 14 20.92 7.78 -4.34
CA ASN A 14 22.18 7.23 -4.87
C ASN A 14 22.71 6.01 -4.10
N GLY A 15 21.84 5.23 -3.45
CA GLY A 15 22.17 3.98 -2.76
C GLY A 15 21.90 4.00 -1.24
N PRO A 16 22.44 4.97 -0.49
CA PRO A 16 22.07 5.17 0.92
C PRO A 16 20.57 5.40 1.14
N VAL A 17 20.06 4.93 2.28
CA VAL A 17 18.69 5.20 2.73
C VAL A 17 18.67 6.59 3.35
N SER A 18 17.84 7.49 2.83
CA SER A 18 17.65 8.83 3.40
C SER A 18 16.50 8.83 4.41
N GLU A 19 15.39 8.19 4.06
CA GLU A 19 14.15 8.25 4.83
C GLU A 19 13.44 6.88 4.84
N VAL A 20 12.78 6.55 5.94
CA VAL A 20 11.91 5.37 6.06
C VAL A 20 10.59 5.74 6.74
N TYR A 21 9.51 5.10 6.30
CA TYR A 21 8.17 5.33 6.81
C TYR A 21 7.43 4.01 6.98
N HIS A 22 6.51 3.99 7.93
CA HIS A 22 5.52 2.94 8.11
C HIS A 22 4.18 3.62 8.39
N VAL A 23 3.33 3.69 7.37
CA VAL A 23 2.07 4.46 7.41
C VAL A 23 0.93 3.64 6.88
N PRO A 24 -0.34 3.94 7.23
CA PRO A 24 -1.49 3.29 6.61
C PRO A 24 -1.45 3.40 5.08
N ALA A 25 -1.86 2.34 4.37
CA ALA A 25 -1.82 2.30 2.91
C ALA A 25 -2.56 3.47 2.22
N ARG A 26 -3.59 4.02 2.87
CA ARG A 26 -4.35 5.18 2.40
C ARG A 26 -3.54 6.49 2.40
N ASP A 27 -2.51 6.58 3.24
CA ASP A 27 -1.73 7.81 3.44
C ASP A 27 -0.49 7.82 2.51
N VAL A 28 -0.10 6.66 1.96
CA VAL A 28 1.05 6.52 1.05
C VAL A 28 0.98 7.46 -0.16
N PRO A 29 -0.15 7.66 -0.86
CA PRO A 29 -0.21 8.61 -1.98
C PRO A 29 0.12 10.06 -1.56
N GLY A 30 -0.31 10.49 -0.38
CA GLY A 30 0.03 11.80 0.17
C GLY A 30 1.52 11.90 0.49
N LEU A 31 2.06 10.89 1.15
CA LEU A 31 3.49 10.79 1.44
C LEU A 31 4.34 10.82 0.16
N VAL A 32 3.96 10.07 -0.88
CA VAL A 32 4.67 10.08 -2.17
C VAL A 32 4.69 11.47 -2.79
N ARG A 33 3.56 12.20 -2.76
CA ARG A 33 3.51 13.57 -3.26
C ARG A 33 4.49 14.48 -2.52
N GLN A 34 4.51 14.43 -1.19
CA GLN A 34 5.43 15.21 -0.36
C GLN A 34 6.90 14.87 -0.67
N ILE A 35 7.22 13.58 -0.84
CA ILE A 35 8.56 13.15 -1.23
C ILE A 35 8.92 13.74 -2.61
N LEU A 36 8.05 13.60 -3.62
CA LEU A 36 8.32 14.10 -4.97
C LEU A 36 8.58 15.61 -5.00
N GLU A 37 7.87 16.39 -4.17
CA GLU A 37 8.08 17.83 -4.02
C GLU A 37 9.47 18.20 -3.48
N ASN A 38 10.07 17.32 -2.66
CA ASN A 38 11.43 17.51 -2.13
C ASN A 38 12.54 17.18 -3.14
N TYR A 39 12.22 16.48 -4.25
CA TYR A 39 13.18 16.06 -5.28
C TYR A 39 12.81 16.55 -6.68
N PRO A 40 12.66 17.88 -6.90
CA PRO A 40 12.25 18.41 -8.19
C PRO A 40 13.29 18.13 -9.28
N GLY A 41 12.82 17.68 -10.45
CA GLY A 41 13.65 17.43 -11.63
C GLY A 41 14.62 16.24 -11.51
N LYS A 42 14.46 15.40 -10.48
CA LYS A 42 15.21 14.15 -10.35
C LYS A 42 14.53 13.03 -11.11
N ASP A 43 15.34 12.09 -11.61
CA ASP A 43 14.83 10.83 -12.14
C ASP A 43 14.48 9.90 -10.96
N ILE A 44 13.18 9.70 -10.73
CA ILE A 44 12.66 8.96 -9.58
C ILE A 44 11.93 7.71 -10.08
N ALA A 45 12.43 6.55 -9.64
CA ALA A 45 11.76 5.27 -9.85
C ALA A 45 11.03 4.85 -8.57
N ILE A 46 9.72 4.63 -8.66
CA ILE A 46 8.94 4.09 -7.55
C ILE A 46 8.82 2.57 -7.69
N ARG A 47 9.29 1.84 -6.69
CA ARG A 47 9.29 0.36 -6.68
C ARG A 47 8.37 -0.20 -5.62
N ILE A 48 7.53 -1.16 -5.99
CA ILE A 48 6.55 -1.80 -5.10
C ILE A 48 6.72 -3.32 -5.14
N GLY A 49 6.76 -3.97 -3.99
CA GLY A 49 6.82 -5.43 -3.89
C GLY A 49 5.58 -6.12 -4.46
N ASN A 50 5.71 -7.39 -4.84
CA ASN A 50 4.61 -8.18 -5.42
C ASN A 50 3.60 -8.71 -4.38
N GLY A 51 3.79 -8.46 -3.09
CA GLY A 51 2.85 -8.82 -2.03
C GLY A 51 1.51 -8.07 -2.08
N ALA A 52 0.61 -8.42 -1.16
CA ALA A 52 -0.65 -7.71 -0.88
C ALA A 52 -1.39 -7.16 -2.11
N ARG A 53 -1.71 -8.05 -3.06
CA ARG A 53 -2.28 -7.77 -4.39
C ARG A 53 -3.22 -6.55 -4.46
N LEU A 54 -4.28 -6.49 -3.64
CA LEU A 54 -5.22 -5.37 -3.66
C LEU A 54 -4.58 -4.04 -3.29
N VAL A 55 -3.79 -4.01 -2.22
CA VAL A 55 -3.10 -2.80 -1.77
C VAL A 55 -2.10 -2.37 -2.83
N ARG A 56 -1.28 -3.31 -3.32
CA ARG A 56 -0.31 -3.06 -4.37
C ARG A 56 -0.96 -2.43 -5.61
N THR A 57 -2.03 -3.02 -6.13
CA THR A 57 -2.73 -2.49 -7.31
C THR A 57 -3.27 -1.08 -7.07
N ARG A 58 -3.83 -0.80 -5.87
CA ARG A 58 -4.27 0.56 -5.54
C ARG A 58 -3.12 1.56 -5.52
N LEU A 59 -2.01 1.20 -4.88
CA LEU A 59 -0.81 2.06 -4.83
C LEU A 59 -0.27 2.32 -6.24
N ILE A 60 -0.16 1.29 -7.08
CA ILE A 60 0.25 1.43 -8.49
C ILE A 60 -0.63 2.46 -9.20
N ASN A 61 -1.95 2.30 -9.11
CA ASN A 61 -2.89 3.17 -9.81
C ASN A 61 -2.83 4.62 -9.29
N SER A 62 -2.85 4.81 -7.97
CA SER A 62 -2.77 6.13 -7.35
C SER A 62 -1.50 6.88 -7.68
N ILE A 63 -0.36 6.18 -7.77
CA ILE A 63 0.92 6.79 -8.09
C ILE A 63 1.03 7.10 -9.58
N GLN A 64 0.49 6.23 -10.45
CA GLN A 64 0.42 6.52 -11.88
C GLN A 64 -0.50 7.70 -12.21
N ASP A 65 -1.55 7.94 -11.41
CA ASP A 65 -2.37 9.15 -11.52
C ASP A 65 -1.57 10.44 -11.25
N MET A 66 -0.40 10.34 -10.60
CA MET A 66 0.55 11.45 -10.41
C MET A 66 1.52 11.63 -11.58
N GLY A 67 1.46 10.77 -12.60
CA GLY A 67 2.37 10.80 -13.75
C GLY A 67 3.74 10.19 -13.49
N VAL A 68 3.90 9.40 -12.42
CA VAL A 68 5.17 8.75 -12.06
C VAL A 68 5.18 7.28 -12.46
N ASN A 69 6.29 6.83 -13.04
CA ASN A 69 6.48 5.43 -13.40
C ASN A 69 6.60 4.55 -12.16
N VAL A 70 5.92 3.40 -12.21
CA VAL A 70 5.93 2.42 -11.13
C VAL A 70 6.49 1.09 -11.65
N GLU A 71 7.42 0.52 -10.89
CA GLU A 71 7.95 -0.82 -11.12
C GLU A 71 7.44 -1.79 -10.05
N VAL A 72 7.08 -3.01 -10.47
CA VAL A 72 6.81 -4.11 -9.56
C VAL A 72 8.05 -4.97 -9.41
N VAL A 73 8.46 -5.22 -8.17
CA VAL A 73 9.60 -6.06 -7.81
C VAL A 73 9.08 -7.42 -7.34
N GLY A 74 9.66 -8.50 -7.88
CA GLY A 74 9.32 -9.87 -7.51
C GLY A 74 9.71 -10.24 -6.08
N GLU A 75 9.22 -11.39 -5.60
CA GLU A 75 9.37 -11.84 -4.21
C GLU A 75 10.76 -12.42 -3.87
N ILE A 76 11.58 -12.71 -4.88
CA ILE A 76 12.86 -13.39 -4.67
C ILE A 76 13.85 -12.42 -4.01
N GLY A 77 14.23 -12.72 -2.78
CA GLY A 77 15.29 -12.00 -2.06
C GLY A 77 14.87 -10.68 -1.42
N THR A 78 13.58 -10.33 -1.41
CA THR A 78 13.09 -9.12 -0.74
C THR A 78 12.73 -9.36 0.73
N SER A 79 12.30 -10.59 1.06
CA SER A 79 11.98 -10.98 2.44
C SER A 79 13.23 -10.92 3.31
N PRO A 80 13.21 -10.17 4.43
CA PRO A 80 14.41 -10.02 5.25
C PRO A 80 14.79 -11.36 5.92
N SER A 81 16.09 -11.63 6.05
CA SER A 81 16.58 -12.54 7.07
C SER A 81 16.82 -11.75 8.35
N MET A 82 15.91 -11.84 9.31
CA MET A 82 16.04 -11.13 10.59
C MET A 82 17.04 -11.87 11.49
N GLY A 83 18.03 -11.12 12.00
CA GLY A 83 18.94 -11.62 13.03
C GLY A 83 18.22 -11.90 14.35
N ARG A 84 18.83 -12.72 15.21
CA ARG A 84 18.27 -13.03 16.54
C ARG A 84 18.02 -11.74 17.32
N GLY A 85 16.82 -11.58 17.88
CA GLY A 85 16.42 -10.46 18.73
C GLY A 85 15.70 -9.30 18.01
N ILE A 86 15.59 -9.33 16.68
CA ILE A 86 14.75 -8.38 15.94
C ILE A 86 13.32 -8.92 15.91
N HIS A 87 12.41 -8.20 16.55
CA HIS A 87 10.98 -8.52 16.62
C HIS A 87 10.16 -7.30 16.21
N GLY A 88 9.07 -7.54 15.47
CA GLY A 88 8.13 -6.50 15.05
C GLY A 88 7.89 -6.50 13.55
N SER A 89 6.61 -6.53 13.16
CA SER A 89 6.21 -6.50 11.74
C SER A 89 6.62 -5.18 11.07
N GLU A 90 6.58 -4.06 11.79
CA GLU A 90 6.91 -2.73 11.25
C GLU A 90 8.36 -2.65 10.75
N MET A 91 9.31 -3.15 11.54
CA MET A 91 10.71 -3.21 11.16
C MET A 91 10.92 -4.16 9.97
N SER A 92 10.21 -5.29 9.92
CA SER A 92 10.25 -6.21 8.79
C SER A 92 9.76 -5.53 7.50
N ASP A 93 8.64 -4.80 7.56
CA ASP A 93 8.07 -4.09 6.41
C ASP A 93 9.03 -2.99 5.89
N ILE A 94 9.70 -2.26 6.80
CA ILE A 94 10.70 -1.25 6.43
C ILE A 94 11.93 -1.90 5.77
N ILE A 95 12.46 -3.00 6.33
CA ILE A 95 13.61 -3.69 5.74
C ILE A 95 13.24 -4.25 4.36
N ALA A 96 12.05 -4.84 4.22
CA ALA A 96 11.54 -5.29 2.94
C ALA A 96 11.45 -4.12 1.93
N ALA A 97 10.99 -2.96 2.36
CA ALA A 97 10.91 -1.77 1.52
C ALA A 97 12.30 -1.29 1.02
N ILE A 98 13.33 -1.35 1.87
CA ILE A 98 14.72 -1.05 1.50
C ILE A 98 15.24 -2.05 0.46
N ASN A 99 14.99 -3.35 0.66
CA ASN A 99 15.40 -4.38 -0.29
C ASN A 99 14.71 -4.19 -1.65
N ILE A 100 13.40 -3.93 -1.64
CA ILE A 100 12.61 -3.63 -2.85
C ILE A 100 13.17 -2.41 -3.58
N ALA A 101 13.56 -1.35 -2.86
CA ALA A 101 14.10 -0.13 -3.46
C ALA A 101 15.44 -0.37 -4.18
N ARG A 102 16.22 -1.38 -3.80
CA ARG A 102 17.54 -1.69 -4.40
C ARG A 102 17.47 -2.59 -5.63
N LEU A 103 16.40 -3.37 -5.77
CA LEU A 103 16.24 -4.30 -6.89
C LEU A 103 15.67 -3.60 -8.12
N LYS A 104 15.93 -4.15 -9.30
CA LYS A 104 15.24 -3.74 -10.53
C LYS A 104 13.86 -4.37 -10.56
N GLY A 105 12.83 -3.58 -10.86
CA GLY A 105 11.49 -4.10 -11.09
C GLY A 105 11.11 -4.12 -12.58
N THR A 106 9.88 -4.55 -12.83
CA THR A 106 9.24 -4.50 -14.15
C THR A 106 8.28 -3.32 -14.17
N SER A 107 8.42 -2.41 -15.14
CA SER A 107 7.48 -1.30 -15.34
C SER A 107 6.08 -1.82 -15.62
N VAL A 108 5.07 -1.22 -14.98
CA VAL A 108 3.67 -1.62 -15.12
C VAL A 108 2.79 -0.41 -15.43
N GLY A 109 1.72 -0.62 -16.18
CA GLY A 109 0.62 0.33 -16.33
C GLY A 109 -0.43 0.19 -15.22
N LYS A 110 -1.48 1.01 -15.28
CA LYS A 110 -2.66 0.87 -14.42
C LYS A 110 -3.22 -0.55 -14.50
N GLN A 111 -3.68 -1.06 -13.36
CA GLN A 111 -4.18 -2.42 -13.22
C GLN A 111 -5.61 -2.41 -12.72
N GLU A 112 -6.46 -3.24 -13.32
CA GLU A 112 -7.74 -3.60 -12.72
C GLU A 112 -7.57 -4.79 -11.78
N VAL A 113 -8.35 -4.79 -10.70
CA VAL A 113 -8.34 -5.89 -9.74
C VAL A 113 -9.76 -6.21 -9.29
N GLU A 114 -10.19 -7.45 -9.51
CA GLU A 114 -11.40 -7.96 -8.89
C GLU A 114 -11.04 -8.56 -7.52
N PRO A 115 -11.67 -8.08 -6.43
CA PRO A 115 -11.50 -8.64 -5.10
C PRO A 115 -12.11 -10.04 -5.01
N SER A 116 -11.39 -10.95 -4.39
CA SER A 116 -11.90 -12.27 -4.02
C SER A 116 -12.94 -12.19 -2.90
N MET A 117 -13.71 -13.26 -2.72
CA MET A 117 -14.65 -13.39 -1.60
C MET A 117 -13.97 -13.23 -0.24
N GLY A 118 -12.79 -13.84 -0.08
CA GLY A 118 -12.02 -13.74 1.16
C GLY A 118 -11.58 -12.30 1.45
N GLU A 119 -11.15 -11.57 0.44
CA GLU A 119 -10.76 -10.15 0.60
C GLU A 119 -11.94 -9.25 0.94
N ILE A 120 -13.10 -9.48 0.32
CA ILE A 120 -14.33 -8.77 0.67
C ILE A 120 -14.70 -9.04 2.14
N LYS A 121 -14.66 -10.31 2.56
CA LYS A 121 -14.96 -10.69 3.94
C LYS A 121 -14.04 -10.00 4.94
N ARG A 122 -12.73 -9.95 4.67
CA ARG A 122 -11.76 -9.24 5.53
C ARG A 122 -12.08 -7.74 5.65
N ILE A 123 -12.55 -7.10 4.59
CA ILE A 123 -12.95 -5.68 4.62
C ILE A 123 -14.21 -5.49 5.48
N GLN A 124 -15.17 -6.41 5.41
CA GLN A 124 -16.36 -6.37 6.28
C GLN A 124 -15.99 -6.60 7.76
N GLU A 125 -15.08 -7.54 8.03
CA GLU A 125 -14.52 -7.77 9.37
C GLU A 125 -13.83 -6.50 9.89
N TYR A 126 -13.03 -5.85 9.03
CA TYR A 126 -12.36 -4.60 9.37
C TYR A 126 -13.33 -3.45 9.59
N SER A 127 -14.42 -3.33 8.82
CA SER A 127 -15.44 -2.29 9.08
C SER A 127 -16.10 -2.49 10.45
N ARG A 128 -16.35 -3.76 10.82
CA ARG A 128 -16.91 -4.10 12.13
C ARG A 128 -15.92 -3.78 13.25
N GLU A 129 -14.63 -4.09 13.07
CA GLU A 129 -13.58 -3.72 14.02
C GLU A 129 -13.49 -2.20 14.18
N TYR A 130 -13.42 -1.47 13.07
CA TYR A 130 -13.30 0.00 13.05
C TYR A 130 -14.47 0.69 13.77
N SER A 131 -15.69 0.20 13.55
CA SER A 131 -16.91 0.69 14.20
C SER A 131 -17.10 0.17 15.63
N LYS A 132 -16.09 -0.47 16.24
CA LYS A 132 -16.15 -1.08 17.57
C LYS A 132 -17.31 -2.07 17.73
N GLY A 133 -17.55 -2.86 16.68
CA GLY A 133 -18.55 -3.92 16.64
C GLY A 133 -19.91 -3.52 16.06
N LYS A 134 -20.13 -2.24 15.75
CA LYS A 134 -21.46 -1.69 15.42
C LYS A 134 -21.90 -1.96 13.98
N THR A 135 -21.00 -1.79 13.01
CA THR A 135 -21.35 -1.74 11.59
C THR A 135 -20.53 -2.72 10.76
N THR A 136 -21.22 -3.64 10.10
CA THR A 136 -20.63 -4.50 9.06
C THR A 136 -21.16 -4.03 7.71
N ILE A 137 -20.30 -3.41 6.90
CA ILE A 137 -20.73 -2.87 5.61
C ILE A 137 -21.17 -4.01 4.66
N PRO A 138 -22.17 -3.77 3.79
CA PRO A 138 -22.61 -4.75 2.82
C PRO A 138 -21.53 -5.05 1.77
N ARG A 139 -21.68 -6.19 1.08
CA ARG A 139 -20.68 -6.73 0.15
C ARG A 139 -20.35 -5.78 -1.01
N ASP A 140 -21.33 -5.01 -1.49
CA ASP A 140 -21.17 -4.06 -2.58
C ASP A 140 -20.32 -2.85 -2.15
N LEU A 141 -20.52 -2.34 -0.94
CA LEU A 141 -19.68 -1.30 -0.32
C LEU A 141 -18.28 -1.84 -0.04
N ALA A 142 -18.16 -3.03 0.54
CA ALA A 142 -16.87 -3.69 0.74
C ALA A 142 -16.12 -3.89 -0.59
N ARG A 143 -16.81 -4.20 -1.69
CA ARG A 143 -16.20 -4.27 -3.03
C ARG A 143 -15.72 -2.91 -3.53
N LYS A 144 -16.46 -1.82 -3.28
CA LYS A 144 -16.02 -0.45 -3.64
C LYS A 144 -14.76 -0.06 -2.87
N VAL A 145 -14.74 -0.33 -1.56
CA VAL A 145 -13.54 -0.19 -0.72
C VAL A 145 -12.39 -1.04 -1.27
N ALA A 146 -12.67 -2.30 -1.59
CA ALA A 146 -11.69 -3.24 -2.12
C ALA A 146 -11.02 -2.75 -3.42
N LYS A 147 -11.78 -2.02 -4.24
CA LYS A 147 -11.32 -1.40 -5.50
C LYS A 147 -10.72 -0.01 -5.32
N GLY A 148 -10.62 0.50 -4.09
CA GLY A 148 -10.11 1.84 -3.80
C GLY A 148 -11.04 2.98 -4.24
N LYS A 149 -12.33 2.69 -4.44
CA LYS A 149 -13.32 3.71 -4.86
C LYS A 149 -13.88 4.53 -3.70
N MET A 150 -13.67 4.07 -2.47
CA MET A 150 -14.04 4.75 -1.23
C MET A 150 -13.24 4.16 -0.06
N THR A 151 -13.19 4.88 1.05
CA THR A 151 -12.62 4.42 2.33
C THR A 151 -13.61 3.56 3.11
N VAL A 152 -13.13 2.87 4.15
CA VAL A 152 -13.98 2.07 5.03
C VAL A 152 -14.89 2.98 5.85
N GLU A 153 -14.35 4.13 6.27
CA GLU A 153 -15.05 5.19 6.95
C GLU A 153 -16.22 5.73 6.12
N GLU A 154 -15.97 6.11 4.86
CA GLU A 154 -17.01 6.55 3.92
C GLU A 154 -18.06 5.46 3.68
N ALA A 155 -17.64 4.20 3.65
CA ALA A 155 -18.55 3.08 3.46
C ALA A 155 -19.44 2.84 4.68
N ILE A 156 -18.91 3.00 5.90
CA ILE A 156 -19.67 2.93 7.14
C ILE A 156 -20.67 4.09 7.20
N GLU A 157 -20.21 5.32 6.96
CA GLU A 157 -21.07 6.51 6.98
C GLU A 157 -22.23 6.39 5.99
N LYS A 158 -21.93 5.94 4.76
CA LYS A 158 -22.94 5.70 3.73
C LYS A 158 -23.93 4.58 4.09
N HIS A 159 -23.51 3.59 4.86
CA HIS A 159 -24.39 2.51 5.30
C HIS A 159 -25.29 2.94 6.46
N ASP A 160 -24.73 3.69 7.42
CA ASP A 160 -25.43 4.12 8.63
C ASP A 160 -26.41 5.28 8.34
N ASN A 161 -26.12 6.11 7.33
CA ASN A 161 -26.96 7.23 6.89
C ASN A 161 -27.38 7.08 5.41
N PRO A 162 -28.30 6.17 5.07
CA PRO A 162 -28.79 6.05 3.71
C PRO A 162 -29.65 7.27 3.35
N THR A 163 -29.21 8.05 2.34
CA THR A 163 -30.03 9.07 1.67
C THR A 163 -31.26 8.48 1.01
#